data_AF-I7LH07-F1
#
_entry.id   AF-I7LH07-F1
#
_cell.length_a   1.000
_cell.length_b   1.000
_cell.length_c   1.000
_cell.angle_alpha   90.00
_cell.angle_beta   90.00
_cell.angle_gamma   90.00
#
_symmetry.space_group_name_H-M   'P 1'
#
loop_
_entity.id
_entity.type
_entity.pdbx_description
1 polymer ?
#
loop_
_entity_poly.entity_id
_entity_poly.type
_entity_poly.pdbx_seq_one_letter_code
_entity_poly.pdbx_strand_id
1 'polypeptide(L)'
;MKSYLWGLVFILVGIFLIIQRTFLFDINLWNFVWPIFLIIPGIAIHYNYFSKNKGTKNLILGGTLIVYGFYFLFSIFTSWKYVEYTNFIYPLGVGIGFLEDYAFEKHKNSFVISVILIAVSIFMFLKSLNLYYGIEQYVLPVAFILLGIYILIKGRR
;
A
#
# COMPACT_ATOMS: atom_id res chain seq x y z
N MET A 1 16.64 -27.94 15.58
CA MET A 1 17.58 -26.93 15.03
C MET A 1 16.91 -25.62 14.61
N LYS A 2 15.77 -25.60 13.90
CA LYS A 2 15.13 -24.33 13.45
C LYS A 2 14.66 -23.39 14.58
N SER A 3 14.26 -23.91 15.73
CA SER A 3 13.71 -23.13 16.85
C SER A 3 14.76 -22.35 17.66
N TYR A 4 15.99 -22.87 17.77
CA TYR A 4 17.09 -22.19 18.48
C TYR A 4 17.57 -20.93 17.73
N LEU A 5 17.57 -20.98 16.40
CA LEU A 5 17.93 -19.83 15.54
C LEU A 5 16.97 -18.66 15.73
N TRP A 6 15.66 -18.92 15.80
CA TRP A 6 14.68 -17.86 16.09
C TRP A 6 14.88 -17.26 17.47
N GLY A 7 15.13 -18.09 18.49
CA GLY A 7 15.45 -17.61 19.84
C GLY A 7 16.69 -16.71 19.87
N LEU A 8 17.74 -17.09 19.16
CA LEU A 8 18.97 -16.29 19.06
C LEU A 8 18.74 -14.96 18.34
N VAL A 9 17.92 -14.94 17.28
CA VAL A 9 17.52 -13.70 16.60
C VAL A 9 16.74 -12.78 17.55
N PHE A 10 15.77 -13.32 18.31
CA PHE A 10 15.01 -12.52 19.28
C PHE A 10 15.89 -11.95 20.38
N ILE A 11 16.87 -12.72 20.88
CA ILE A 11 17.82 -12.26 21.89
C ILE A 11 18.70 -11.14 21.32
N LEU A 12 19.23 -11.29 20.10
CA LEU A 12 20.03 -10.25 19.46
C LEU A 12 19.24 -8.97 19.20
N VAL A 13 17.99 -9.09 18.72
CA VAL A 13 17.09 -7.95 18.53
C VAL A 13 16.81 -7.27 19.88
N GLY A 14 16.56 -8.03 20.94
CA GLY A 14 16.32 -7.49 22.28
C GLY A 14 17.53 -6.72 22.84
N ILE A 15 18.73 -7.29 22.75
CA ILE A 15 19.98 -6.64 23.18
C ILE A 15 20.22 -5.37 22.37
N PHE A 16 19.99 -5.41 21.06
CA PHE A 16 20.16 -4.27 20.18
C PHE A 16 19.22 -3.11 20.52
N LEU A 17 17.94 -3.40 20.79
CA LEU A 17 16.94 -2.40 21.20
C LEU A 17 17.32 -1.72 22.54
N ILE A 18 17.92 -2.47 23.46
CA ILE A 18 18.38 -1.93 24.76
C ILE A 18 19.59 -1.00 24.57
N ILE A 19 20.55 -1.38 23.73
CA ILE A 19 21.74 -0.56 23.40
C ILE A 19 21.33 0.75 22.73
N GLN A 20 20.37 0.68 21.81
CA GLN A 20 19.83 1.85 21.12
C GLN A 20 19.16 2.84 22.09
N ARG A 21 18.55 2.35 23.18
CA ARG A 21 17.90 3.20 24.20
C ARG A 21 18.89 3.82 25.20
N THR A 22 20.10 3.26 25.30
CA THR A 22 21.12 3.67 26.27
C THR A 22 22.20 4.56 25.66
N PHE A 23 22.48 4.46 24.36
CA PHE A 23 23.32 5.40 23.64
C PHE A 23 22.51 6.59 23.11
N LEU A 24 23.05 7.81 23.24
CA LEU A 24 22.50 9.10 22.78
C LEU A 24 22.43 9.26 21.24
N PHE A 25 22.22 8.16 20.50
CA PHE A 25 21.85 8.26 19.10
C PHE A 25 20.33 8.40 19.03
N ASP A 26 19.82 9.61 18.78
CA ASP A 26 18.40 9.90 18.52
C ASP A 26 17.83 9.19 17.27
N ILE A 27 18.57 8.24 16.69
CA ILE A 27 18.16 7.46 15.55
C ILE A 27 17.31 6.31 16.05
N ASN A 28 15.98 6.47 15.95
CA ASN A 28 15.05 5.39 16.25
C ASN A 28 15.05 4.34 15.13
N LEU A 29 15.99 3.38 15.16
CA LEU A 29 16.14 2.29 14.19
C LEU A 29 14.86 1.44 14.06
N TRP A 30 14.07 1.30 15.13
CA TRP A 30 12.76 0.65 15.07
C TRP A 30 11.88 1.24 13.97
N ASN A 31 11.95 2.56 13.75
CA ASN A 31 11.21 3.23 12.70
C ASN A 31 11.53 2.64 11.32
N PHE A 32 12.76 2.22 11.05
CA PHE A 32 13.10 1.62 9.75
C PHE A 32 12.79 0.13 9.68
N VAL A 33 12.75 -0.57 10.81
CA VAL A 33 12.55 -2.03 10.86
C VAL A 33 11.09 -2.42 10.59
N TRP A 34 10.12 -1.70 11.15
CA TRP A 34 8.72 -2.11 11.03
C TRP A 34 8.13 -2.00 9.60
N PRO A 35 8.46 -0.99 8.76
CA PRO A 35 7.97 -0.95 7.38
C PRO A 35 8.57 -2.06 6.53
N ILE A 36 9.84 -2.42 6.79
CA ILE A 36 10.51 -3.55 6.13
C ILE A 36 9.76 -4.85 6.43
N PHE A 37 9.21 -4.99 7.64
CA PHE A 37 8.36 -6.12 8.01
C PHE A 37 7.02 -6.17 7.25
N LEU A 38 6.57 -5.08 6.61
CA LEU A 38 5.43 -5.09 5.68
C LEU A 38 5.87 -5.44 4.25
N ILE A 39 7.01 -4.90 3.80
CA ILE A 39 7.55 -5.13 2.46
C ILE A 39 7.93 -6.60 2.27
N ILE A 40 8.63 -7.21 3.24
CA ILE A 40 9.12 -8.59 3.12
C ILE A 40 7.98 -9.60 2.86
N PRO A 41 6.89 -9.64 3.67
CA PRO A 41 5.74 -10.48 3.37
C PRO A 41 5.06 -10.14 2.05
N GLY A 42 4.95 -8.85 1.70
CA GLY A 42 4.38 -8.42 0.43
C GLY A 42 5.13 -9.00 -0.78
N ILE A 43 6.46 -8.89 -0.77
CA ILE A 43 7.33 -9.50 -1.80
C ILE A 43 7.24 -11.02 -1.77
N ALA A 44 7.21 -11.65 -0.59
CA ALA A 44 7.09 -13.10 -0.47
C ALA A 44 5.78 -13.64 -1.06
N ILE A 45 4.68 -12.89 -0.90
CA ILE A 45 3.38 -13.21 -1.51
C ILE A 45 3.46 -13.13 -3.03
N HIS A 46 4.02 -12.04 -3.57
CA HIS A 46 4.26 -11.86 -5.00
C HIS A 46 5.14 -12.98 -5.59
N TYR A 47 6.26 -13.29 -4.94
CA TYR A 47 7.16 -14.36 -5.35
C TYR A 47 6.45 -15.73 -5.38
N ASN A 48 5.69 -16.05 -4.33
CA ASN A 48 4.93 -17.30 -4.28
C ASN A 48 3.84 -17.37 -5.37
N TYR A 49 3.20 -16.25 -5.67
CA TYR A 49 2.19 -16.17 -6.73
C TYR A 49 2.80 -16.55 -8.09
N PHE A 50 3.88 -15.87 -8.50
CA PHE A 50 4.55 -16.15 -9.78
C PHE A 50 5.24 -17.51 -9.81
N SER A 51 5.71 -18.01 -8.67
CA SER A 51 6.43 -19.30 -8.59
C SER A 51 5.50 -20.52 -8.61
N LYS A 52 4.30 -20.44 -8.01
CA LYS A 52 3.48 -21.64 -7.76
C LYS A 52 2.20 -21.73 -8.60
N ASN A 53 1.85 -20.71 -9.40
CA ASN A 53 0.63 -20.73 -10.25
C ASN A 53 -0.66 -21.14 -9.50
N LYS A 54 -0.67 -21.02 -8.17
CA LYS A 54 -1.83 -21.37 -7.34
C LYS A 54 -2.61 -20.08 -7.13
N GLY A 55 -3.64 -19.92 -7.97
CA GLY A 55 -4.59 -18.82 -7.93
C GLY A 55 -5.02 -18.56 -6.49
N THR A 56 -4.76 -17.34 -6.03
CA THR A 56 -5.16 -16.97 -4.69
C THR A 56 -5.31 -15.47 -4.62
N LYS A 57 -6.46 -15.06 -4.07
CA LYS A 57 -6.88 -13.74 -3.56
C LYS A 57 -5.86 -12.97 -2.70
N ASN A 58 -4.63 -13.47 -2.57
CA ASN A 58 -3.54 -12.91 -1.78
C ASN A 58 -2.72 -11.88 -2.56
N LEU A 59 -2.82 -11.80 -3.89
CA LEU A 59 -2.19 -10.72 -4.68
C LEU A 59 -2.60 -9.34 -4.20
N ILE A 60 -3.90 -9.17 -3.92
CA ILE A 60 -4.46 -7.91 -3.40
C ILE A 60 -3.72 -7.50 -2.12
N LEU A 61 -3.54 -8.45 -1.21
CA LEU A 61 -2.83 -8.24 0.05
C LEU A 61 -1.34 -7.95 -0.19
N GLY A 62 -0.70 -8.70 -1.10
CA GLY A 62 0.71 -8.53 -1.46
C GLY A 62 1.02 -7.15 -2.02
N GLY A 63 0.26 -6.70 -3.03
CA GLY A 63 0.41 -5.37 -3.63
C GLY A 63 0.16 -4.26 -2.62
N THR A 64 -0.91 -4.37 -1.83
CA THR A 64 -1.25 -3.37 -0.80
C THR A 64 -0.12 -3.24 0.24
N LEU A 65 0.43 -4.36 0.71
CA LEU A 65 1.52 -4.38 1.70
C LEU A 65 2.79 -3.72 1.17
N ILE A 66 3.13 -3.94 -0.10
CA ILE A 66 4.30 -3.30 -0.73
C ILE A 66 4.10 -1.79 -0.80
N VAL A 67 2.95 -1.33 -1.30
CA VAL A 67 2.66 0.12 -1.42
C VAL A 67 2.71 0.80 -0.05
N TYR A 68 2.07 0.21 0.97
CA TYR A 68 2.10 0.74 2.33
C TYR A 68 3.48 0.67 2.97
N GLY A 69 4.23 -0.41 2.75
CA GLY A 69 5.60 -0.53 3.24
C GLY A 69 6.50 0.59 2.70
N PHE A 70 6.44 0.88 1.40
CA PHE A 70 7.16 2.00 0.80
C PHE A 70 6.66 3.36 1.30
N TYR A 71 5.35 3.53 1.42
CA TYR A 71 4.76 4.75 1.97
C TYR A 71 5.26 5.03 3.39
N PHE A 72 5.29 4.03 4.25
CA PHE A 72 5.76 4.19 5.61
C PHE A 72 7.26 4.46 5.67
N LEU A 73 8.09 3.81 4.85
CA LEU A 73 9.50 4.17 4.70
C LEU A 73 9.65 5.65 4.33
N PHE A 74 8.91 6.11 3.32
CA PHE A 74 8.92 7.53 2.92
C PHE A 74 8.50 8.46 4.06
N SER A 75 7.44 8.13 4.78
CA SER A 75 6.97 8.89 5.94
C SER A 75 8.04 8.97 7.04
N ILE A 76 8.81 7.91 7.25
CA ILE A 76 9.90 7.91 8.24
C ILE A 76 11.09 8.75 7.78
N PHE A 77 11.49 8.64 6.51
CA PHE A 77 12.55 9.49 5.95
C PHE A 77 12.20 10.98 6.00
N THR A 78 10.91 11.31 5.89
CA THR A 78 10.42 12.68 5.95
C THR A 78 9.98 13.11 7.34
N SER A 79 10.24 12.30 8.38
CA SER A 79 9.82 12.54 9.76
C SER A 79 8.32 12.89 9.88
N TRP A 80 7.48 12.21 9.11
CA TRP A 80 6.02 12.35 9.08
C TRP A 80 5.51 13.73 8.65
N LYS A 81 6.38 14.58 8.07
CA LYS A 81 6.05 15.95 7.68
C LYS A 81 4.95 16.05 6.61
N TYR A 82 4.84 15.05 5.74
CA TYR A 82 3.92 15.07 4.59
C TYR A 82 2.69 14.18 4.76
N VAL A 83 2.42 13.68 5.97
CA VAL A 83 1.32 12.73 6.22
C VAL A 83 -0.03 13.33 5.85
N GLU A 84 -0.22 14.61 6.13
CA GLU A 84 -1.46 15.33 5.79
C GLU A 84 -1.71 15.36 4.27
N TYR A 85 -0.65 15.51 3.48
CA TYR A 85 -0.70 15.55 2.01
C TYR A 85 -0.70 14.17 1.35
N THR A 86 -0.35 13.11 2.09
CA THR A 86 -0.17 11.76 1.55
C THR A 86 -1.30 10.80 1.91
N ASN A 87 -2.37 11.30 2.52
CA ASN A 87 -3.57 10.52 2.85
C ASN A 87 -4.23 9.81 1.65
N PHE A 88 -3.99 10.29 0.43
CA PHE A 88 -4.45 9.62 -0.79
C PHE A 88 -3.82 8.23 -1.00
N ILE A 89 -2.63 7.99 -0.42
CA ILE A 89 -1.89 6.74 -0.60
C ILE A 89 -2.62 5.56 0.04
N TYR A 90 -3.46 5.78 1.05
CA TYR A 90 -4.26 4.72 1.67
C TYR A 90 -5.23 4.05 0.66
N PRO A 91 -6.22 4.75 0.07
CA PRO A 91 -7.06 4.13 -0.95
C PRO A 91 -6.28 3.72 -2.20
N LEU A 92 -5.18 4.41 -2.53
CA LEU A 92 -4.32 4.05 -3.65
C LEU A 92 -3.67 2.68 -3.47
N GLY A 93 -3.12 2.39 -2.29
CA GLY A 93 -2.46 1.11 -2.01
C GLY A 93 -3.41 -0.08 -2.17
N VAL A 94 -4.62 0.04 -1.63
CA VAL A 94 -5.67 -0.97 -1.82
C VAL A 94 -6.09 -1.05 -3.28
N GLY A 95 -6.26 0.10 -3.95
CA GLY A 95 -6.63 0.18 -5.36
C GLY A 95 -5.61 -0.50 -6.28
N ILE A 96 -4.30 -0.32 -6.02
CA ILE A 96 -3.23 -1.02 -6.74
C ILE A 96 -3.30 -2.53 -6.50
N GLY A 97 -3.54 -2.97 -5.25
CA GLY A 97 -3.69 -4.40 -4.95
C GLY A 97 -4.82 -5.05 -5.77
N PHE A 98 -5.99 -4.40 -5.87
CA PHE A 98 -7.07 -4.90 -6.72
C PHE A 98 -6.75 -4.78 -8.23
N LEU A 99 -5.93 -3.81 -8.64
CA LEU A 99 -5.55 -3.62 -10.04
C LEU A 99 -4.61 -4.73 -10.48
N GLU A 100 -3.65 -5.11 -9.64
CA GLU A 100 -2.79 -6.28 -9.84
C GLU A 100 -3.62 -7.56 -9.98
N ASP A 101 -4.61 -7.77 -9.10
CA ASP A 101 -5.53 -8.90 -9.19
C ASP A 101 -6.29 -8.95 -10.52
N TYR A 102 -6.77 -7.80 -11.03
CA TYR A 102 -7.36 -7.73 -12.36
C TYR A 102 -6.36 -7.99 -13.48
N ALA A 103 -5.14 -7.47 -13.38
CA ALA A 103 -4.13 -7.62 -14.42
C ALA A 103 -3.69 -9.07 -14.60
N PHE A 104 -3.49 -9.81 -13.50
CA PHE A 104 -2.95 -11.17 -13.52
C PHE A 104 -4.03 -12.26 -13.49
N GLU A 105 -5.08 -12.13 -12.67
CA GLU A 105 -6.14 -13.13 -12.53
C GLU A 105 -7.41 -12.79 -13.35
N LYS A 106 -7.50 -11.58 -13.93
CA LYS A 106 -8.63 -11.10 -14.76
C LYS A 106 -10.00 -11.16 -14.07
N HIS A 107 -10.02 -11.09 -12.75
CA HIS A 107 -11.24 -11.02 -11.96
C HIS A 107 -12.04 -9.75 -12.26
N LYS A 108 -13.21 -9.91 -12.90
CA LYS A 108 -14.03 -8.78 -13.38
C LYS A 108 -14.42 -7.80 -12.26
N ASN A 109 -14.68 -8.31 -11.05
CA ASN A 109 -15.10 -7.48 -9.90
C ASN A 109 -13.94 -6.64 -9.35
N SER A 110 -12.70 -7.14 -9.43
CA SER A 110 -11.51 -6.47 -8.91
C SER A 110 -11.20 -5.19 -9.69
N PHE A 111 -11.47 -5.18 -11.00
CA PHE A 111 -11.30 -3.96 -11.81
C PHE A 111 -12.17 -2.81 -11.31
N VAL A 112 -13.46 -3.06 -11.07
CA VAL A 112 -14.41 -2.01 -10.66
C VAL A 112 -13.99 -1.43 -9.31
N ILE A 113 -13.62 -2.29 -8.36
CA ILE A 113 -13.14 -1.88 -7.03
C ILE A 113 -11.85 -1.06 -7.14
N SER A 114 -10.91 -1.50 -7.98
CA SER A 114 -9.65 -0.78 -8.23
C SER A 114 -9.90 0.64 -8.71
N VAL A 115 -10.75 0.80 -9.72
CA VAL A 115 -11.01 2.10 -10.33
C VAL A 115 -11.71 3.03 -9.33
N ILE A 116 -12.66 2.53 -8.55
CA ILE A 116 -13.32 3.32 -7.49
C ILE A 116 -12.27 3.80 -6.47
N LEU A 117 -11.41 2.91 -5.98
CA LEU A 117 -10.40 3.25 -4.99
C LEU A 117 -9.34 4.23 -5.54
N ILE A 118 -8.92 4.05 -6.78
CA ILE A 118 -8.00 4.98 -7.45
C ILE A 118 -8.68 6.34 -7.67
N ALA A 119 -9.95 6.38 -8.05
CA ALA A 119 -10.70 7.63 -8.19
C ALA A 119 -10.83 8.37 -6.84
N VAL A 120 -11.12 7.65 -5.75
CA VAL A 120 -11.14 8.21 -4.39
C VAL A 120 -9.76 8.74 -4.00
N SER A 121 -8.70 8.00 -4.30
CA SER A 121 -7.32 8.47 -4.09
C SER A 121 -7.05 9.77 -4.82
N ILE A 122 -7.36 9.85 -6.13
CA ILE A 122 -7.14 11.06 -6.93
C ILE A 122 -7.91 12.24 -6.33
N PHE A 123 -9.16 12.02 -5.91
CA PHE A 123 -9.96 13.04 -5.25
C PHE A 123 -9.30 13.54 -3.95
N MET A 124 -8.84 12.63 -3.09
CA MET A 124 -8.14 12.99 -1.85
C MET A 124 -6.84 13.75 -2.12
N PHE A 125 -6.10 13.36 -3.15
CA PHE A 125 -4.86 14.02 -3.55
C PHE A 125 -5.12 15.47 -3.98
N LEU A 126 -6.12 15.67 -4.85
CA LEU A 126 -6.50 17.00 -5.33
C LEU A 126 -6.96 17.92 -4.20
N LYS A 127 -7.72 17.37 -3.24
CA LYS A 127 -8.11 18.10 -2.02
C LYS A 127 -6.88 18.50 -1.21
N SER A 128 -5.90 17.61 -1.06
CA SER A 128 -4.70 17.89 -0.26
C SER A 128 -3.83 19.02 -0.82
N LEU A 129 -3.83 19.19 -2.14
CA LEU A 129 -3.00 20.21 -2.79
C LEU A 129 -3.55 21.62 -2.61
N ASN A 130 -4.81 21.78 -2.16
CA ASN A 130 -5.48 23.08 -2.00
C ASN A 130 -5.41 23.96 -3.27
N LEU A 131 -5.09 23.35 -4.43
CA LEU A 131 -4.71 24.06 -5.65
C LEU A 131 -5.91 24.71 -6.36
N TYR A 132 -7.14 24.34 -5.99
CA TYR A 132 -8.32 24.82 -6.69
C TYR A 132 -9.56 24.90 -5.80
N TYR A 133 -9.83 26.09 -5.27
CA TYR A 133 -11.17 26.47 -4.81
C TYR A 133 -12.18 26.25 -5.96
N GLY A 134 -13.00 25.20 -5.86
CA GLY A 134 -14.15 24.96 -6.74
C GLY A 134 -14.05 23.80 -7.74
N ILE A 135 -12.85 23.37 -8.17
CA ILE A 135 -12.72 22.23 -9.12
C ILE A 135 -12.98 20.89 -8.42
N GLU A 136 -12.66 20.80 -7.13
CA GLU A 136 -12.85 19.62 -6.27
C GLU A 136 -14.29 19.09 -6.33
N GLN A 137 -15.27 19.98 -6.43
CA GLN A 137 -16.69 19.66 -6.46
C GLN A 137 -17.11 18.90 -7.72
N TYR A 138 -16.37 19.05 -8.81
CA TYR A 138 -16.68 18.44 -10.11
C TYR A 138 -15.86 17.19 -10.42
N VAL A 139 -14.73 16.96 -9.73
CA VAL A 139 -13.88 15.79 -9.93
C VAL A 139 -14.63 14.49 -9.65
N LEU A 140 -15.30 14.41 -8.50
CA LEU A 140 -16.01 13.20 -8.08
C LEU A 140 -17.19 12.88 -9.04
N PRO A 141 -18.08 13.84 -9.39
CA PRO A 141 -19.11 13.62 -10.40
C PRO A 141 -18.57 13.20 -11.76
N VAL A 142 -17.52 13.85 -12.28
CA VAL A 142 -16.93 13.50 -13.59
C VAL A 142 -16.33 12.11 -13.56
N ALA A 143 -15.64 11.73 -12.47
CA ALA A 143 -15.11 10.38 -12.30
C ALA A 143 -16.23 9.34 -12.29
N PHE A 144 -17.35 9.59 -11.59
CA PHE A 144 -18.52 8.71 -11.59
C PHE A 144 -19.18 8.61 -12.97
N ILE A 145 -19.27 9.70 -13.72
CA ILE A 145 -19.82 9.72 -15.09
C ILE A 145 -18.95 8.85 -16.01
N LEU A 146 -17.63 9.05 -15.99
CA LEU A 146 -16.70 8.27 -16.82
C LEU A 146 -16.72 6.78 -16.44
N LEU A 147 -16.77 6.48 -15.14
CA LEU A 147 -16.94 5.11 -14.62
C LEU A 147 -18.24 4.48 -15.12
N GLY A 148 -19.36 5.20 -15.02
CA GLY A 148 -20.66 4.75 -15.49
C GLY A 148 -20.67 4.45 -16.98
N ILE A 149 -20.08 5.35 -17.80
CA ILE A 149 -19.93 5.15 -19.25
C ILE A 149 -19.09 3.91 -19.55
N TYR A 150 -17.96 3.73 -18.85
CA TYR A 150 -17.10 2.56 -19.05
C TYR A 150 -17.81 1.24 -18.73
N ILE A 151 -18.57 1.19 -17.63
CA ILE A 151 -19.33 0.00 -17.24
C ILE A 151 -20.41 -0.31 -18.29
N LEU A 152 -21.13 0.70 -18.79
CA LEU A 152 -22.17 0.54 -19.82
C LEU A 152 -21.61 -0.03 -21.13
N ILE A 153 -20.42 0.41 -21.54
CA ILE A 153 -19.78 -0.08 -22.78
C ILE A 153 -19.30 -1.53 -22.62
N LYS A 154 -18.78 -1.88 -21.44
CA LYS A 154 -18.24 -3.22 -21.17
C LYS A 154 -19.32 -4.27 -20.86
N GLY A 155 -20.44 -3.88 -20.27
CA GLY A 155 -21.57 -4.78 -19.95
C GLY A 155 -22.43 -5.17 -21.17
N ARG A 156 -22.19 -4.56 -22.34
CA ARG A 156 -22.92 -4.83 -23.60
C ARG A 156 -22.23 -5.87 -24.50
N ARG A 157 -21.11 -6.46 -24.07
CA ARG A 157 -20.38 -7.58 -24.71
C ARG A 157 -20.28 -8.75 -23.74
#